data_AF-A0A432Q792-F1
#
_entry.id   AF-A0A432Q792-F1
#
_cell.length_a   1.000
_cell.length_b   1.000
_cell.length_c   1.000
_cell.angle_alpha   90.00
_cell.angle_beta   90.00
_cell.angle_gamma   90.00
#
_symmetry.space_group_name_H-M   'P 1'
#
loop_
_entity.id
_entity.type
_entity.pdbx_description
1 polymer ?
#
loop_
_entity_poly.entity_id
_entity_poly.type
_entity_poly.pdbx_seq_one_letter_code
_entity_poly.pdbx_strand_id
1 'polypeptide(L)'
;MSDVEKLFLHKKTVDILLRILEAEDREETAYPLIISKEVGSPYSYVSKVLGELEEMAIVESKYTGRTRILKLTECGKAIAIKLRELRRELSKDLISRKKLALLRSFLKEYEKLDLKGIDTVFTYAPIKVELESMISKLEDRDTEACTLAKQLMREVEDRLRKS
;
A
#
# COMPACT_ATOMS: atom_id res chain seq x y z
N MET A 1 7.46 0.24 -6.36
CA MET A 1 7.10 -1.17 -6.17
C MET A 1 7.98 -1.75 -5.09
N SER A 2 7.40 -2.01 -3.92
CA SER A 2 8.06 -2.72 -2.82
C SER A 2 8.49 -4.13 -3.25
N ASP A 3 9.33 -4.80 -2.47
CA ASP A 3 9.73 -6.18 -2.77
C ASP A 3 8.56 -7.15 -2.62
N VAL A 4 7.62 -6.87 -1.72
CA VAL A 4 6.39 -7.66 -1.58
C VAL A 4 5.53 -7.52 -2.82
N GLU A 5 5.35 -6.31 -3.35
CA GLU A 5 4.57 -6.09 -4.57
C GLU A 5 5.11 -6.91 -5.76
N LYS A 6 6.43 -7.06 -5.89
CA LYS A 6 7.07 -7.85 -6.96
C LYS A 6 6.80 -9.36 -6.85
N LEU A 7 6.49 -9.89 -5.67
CA LEU A 7 6.17 -11.31 -5.47
C LEU A 7 4.81 -11.66 -6.07
N PHE A 8 3.85 -10.74 -6.04
CA PHE A 8 2.47 -10.99 -6.46
C PHE A 8 2.16 -10.50 -7.87
N LEU A 9 2.89 -9.48 -8.34
CA LEU A 9 2.48 -8.70 -9.50
C LEU A 9 3.58 -8.66 -10.55
N HIS A 10 3.18 -8.87 -11.81
CA HIS A 10 4.03 -8.60 -12.95
C HIS A 10 4.15 -7.08 -13.17
N LYS A 11 5.16 -6.47 -12.52
CA LYS A 11 5.35 -5.02 -12.38
C LYS A 11 4.94 -4.21 -13.60
N LYS A 12 5.52 -4.51 -14.76
CA LYS A 12 5.33 -3.68 -15.97
C LYS A 12 3.90 -3.72 -16.50
N THR A 13 3.24 -4.87 -16.44
CA THR A 13 1.85 -5.01 -16.91
C THR A 13 0.90 -4.26 -16.00
N VAL A 14 1.09 -4.39 -14.68
CA VAL A 14 0.28 -3.66 -13.69
C VAL A 14 0.52 -2.15 -13.81
N ASP A 15 1.77 -1.72 -13.94
CA ASP A 15 2.09 -0.30 -14.11
C ASP A 15 1.41 0.29 -15.37
N ILE A 16 1.38 -0.44 -16.49
CA ILE A 16 0.68 -0.01 -17.71
C ILE A 16 -0.82 0.18 -17.45
N LEU A 17 -1.50 -0.83 -16.88
CA LEU A 17 -2.95 -0.73 -16.58
C LEU A 17 -3.26 0.42 -15.63
N LEU A 18 -2.45 0.59 -14.59
CA LEU A 18 -2.64 1.65 -13.61
C LEU A 18 -2.38 3.04 -14.19
N ARG A 19 -1.45 3.18 -15.14
CA ARG A 19 -1.25 4.45 -15.87
C ARG A 19 -2.46 4.81 -16.75
N ILE A 20 -3.07 3.83 -17.41
CA ILE A 20 -4.30 4.07 -18.19
C ILE A 20 -5.44 4.49 -17.25
N LEU A 21 -5.62 3.77 -16.14
CA LEU A 21 -6.62 4.12 -15.12
C LEU A 21 -6.40 5.52 -14.54
N GLU A 22 -5.16 5.86 -14.18
CA GLU A 22 -4.78 7.16 -13.63
C GLU A 22 -5.03 8.31 -14.63
N ALA A 23 -4.86 8.07 -15.93
CA ALA A 23 -5.22 9.03 -16.97
C ALA A 23 -6.74 9.20 -17.07
N GLU A 24 -7.51 8.11 -17.06
CA GLU A 24 -8.98 8.18 -17.07
C GLU A 24 -9.55 8.90 -15.85
N ASP A 25 -9.00 8.65 -14.66
CA ASP A 25 -9.41 9.31 -13.41
C ASP A 25 -9.17 10.83 -13.45
N ARG A 26 -8.21 11.29 -14.25
CA ARG A 26 -7.90 12.71 -14.48
C ARG A 26 -8.60 13.30 -15.71
N GLU A 27 -9.48 12.54 -16.36
CA GLU A 27 -10.12 12.92 -17.64
C GLU A 27 -9.10 13.21 -18.76
N GLU A 28 -7.90 12.61 -18.66
CA GLU A 28 -6.82 12.73 -19.64
C GLU A 28 -6.89 11.59 -20.66
N THR A 29 -6.30 11.83 -21.83
CA THR A 29 -6.19 10.79 -22.86
C THR A 29 -4.95 9.94 -22.63
N ALA A 30 -5.12 8.63 -22.53
CA ALA A 30 -4.02 7.69 -22.40
C ALA A 30 -3.36 7.39 -23.77
N TYR A 31 -2.07 7.73 -23.89
CA TYR A 31 -1.29 7.49 -25.10
C TYR A 31 -0.18 6.46 -24.85
N PRO A 32 0.03 5.45 -25.72
CA PRO A 32 1.05 4.43 -25.53
C PRO A 32 2.47 5.01 -25.35
N LEU A 33 2.80 6.08 -26.07
CA LEU A 33 4.11 6.74 -25.95
C LEU A 33 4.32 7.36 -24.56
N ILE A 34 3.29 8.03 -24.02
CA ILE A 34 3.37 8.64 -22.69
C ILE A 34 3.51 7.55 -21.62
N ILE A 35 2.67 6.51 -21.69
CA ILE A 35 2.75 5.36 -20.77
C ILE A 35 4.13 4.72 -20.82
N SER A 36 4.72 4.53 -22.00
CA SER A 36 6.06 3.94 -22.12
C SER A 36 7.14 4.73 -21.39
N LYS A 37 7.05 6.07 -21.41
CA LYS A 37 7.95 6.96 -20.67
C LYS A 37 7.71 6.86 -19.16
N GLU A 38 6.46 6.92 -18.73
CA GLU A 38 6.09 6.87 -17.31
C GLU A 38 6.40 5.54 -16.64
N VAL A 39 6.23 4.43 -17.36
CA VAL A 39 6.56 3.08 -16.88
C VAL A 39 8.06 2.80 -16.98
N GLY A 40 8.82 3.61 -17.74
CA GLY A 40 10.25 3.40 -17.98
C GLY A 40 10.51 2.08 -18.71
N SER A 41 9.81 1.87 -19.83
CA SER A 41 9.93 0.68 -20.67
C SER A 41 10.01 1.08 -22.16
N PRO A 42 10.75 0.33 -23.00
CA PRO A 42 10.74 0.58 -24.45
C PRO A 42 9.33 0.54 -25.02
N TYR A 43 9.04 1.44 -25.97
CA TYR A 43 7.74 1.50 -26.63
C TYR A 43 7.32 0.15 -27.25
N SER A 44 8.26 -0.57 -27.88
CA SER A 44 8.00 -1.88 -28.47
C SER A 44 7.47 -2.89 -27.46
N TYR A 45 8.03 -2.89 -26.25
CA TYR A 45 7.57 -3.77 -25.16
C TYR A 45 6.17 -3.37 -24.68
N VAL A 46 5.93 -2.07 -24.46
CA VAL A 46 4.61 -1.58 -24.04
C VAL A 46 3.56 -1.87 -25.11
N SER A 47 3.89 -1.65 -26.38
CA SER A 47 2.99 -1.95 -27.49
C SER A 47 2.64 -3.44 -27.57
N LYS A 48 3.60 -4.33 -27.29
CA LYS A 48 3.36 -5.77 -27.20
C LYS A 48 2.37 -6.10 -26.08
N VAL A 49 2.62 -5.61 -24.86
CA VAL A 49 1.74 -5.85 -23.71
C VAL A 49 0.34 -5.28 -23.95
N LEU A 50 0.22 -4.09 -24.55
CA LEU A 50 -1.07 -3.51 -24.91
C LEU A 50 -1.83 -4.38 -25.92
N GLY A 51 -1.13 -4.99 -26.88
CA GLY A 51 -1.75 -5.96 -27.80
C GLY A 51 -2.31 -7.18 -27.08
N GLU A 52 -1.54 -7.78 -26.16
CA GLU A 52 -2.00 -8.90 -25.33
C GLU A 52 -3.22 -8.51 -24.46
N LEU A 53 -3.22 -7.30 -23.89
CA LEU A 53 -4.35 -6.79 -23.09
C LEU A 53 -5.60 -6.52 -23.94
N GLU A 54 -5.45 -6.13 -25.19
CA GLU A 54 -6.56 -5.98 -26.14
C GLU A 54 -7.14 -7.32 -26.57
N GLU A 55 -6.29 -8.30 -26.86
CA GLU A 55 -6.72 -9.68 -27.19
C GLU A 55 -7.55 -10.30 -26.05
N MET A 56 -7.28 -9.89 -24.81
CA MET A 56 -8.01 -10.30 -23.61
C MET A 56 -9.21 -9.39 -23.26
N ALA A 57 -9.53 -8.41 -24.10
CA ALA A 57 -10.59 -7.41 -23.88
C ALA A 57 -10.47 -6.63 -22.55
N ILE A 58 -9.24 -6.42 -22.05
CA ILE A 58 -8.94 -5.61 -20.87
C ILE A 58 -8.76 -4.14 -21.27
N VAL A 59 -8.10 -3.92 -22.41
CA VAL A 59 -7.88 -2.60 -23.00
C VAL A 59 -8.59 -2.55 -24.35
N GLU A 60 -9.04 -1.37 -24.74
CA GLU A 60 -9.45 -1.05 -26.11
C GLU A 60 -8.64 0.14 -26.62
N SER A 61 -8.47 0.23 -27.93
CA SER A 61 -7.84 1.39 -28.54
C SER A 61 -8.53 1.88 -29.80
N LYS A 62 -8.40 3.18 -30.04
CA LYS A 62 -8.87 3.84 -31.25
C LYS A 62 -7.76 4.66 -31.87
N TYR A 63 -7.74 4.73 -33.19
CA TYR A 63 -6.84 5.61 -33.92
C TYR A 63 -7.53 6.94 -34.22
N THR A 64 -6.86 8.04 -33.91
CA THR A 64 -7.23 9.40 -34.33
C THR A 64 -6.09 9.94 -35.18
N GLY A 65 -6.24 9.81 -36.51
CA GLY A 65 -5.14 10.01 -37.45
C GLY A 65 -4.02 8.98 -37.24
N ARG A 66 -2.80 9.43 -36.98
CA ARG A 66 -1.63 8.56 -36.68
C ARG A 66 -1.49 8.22 -35.19
N THR A 67 -2.37 8.76 -34.35
CA THR A 67 -2.25 8.64 -32.89
C THR A 67 -3.18 7.56 -32.38
N ARG A 68 -2.63 6.57 -31.69
CA ARG A 68 -3.39 5.54 -30.95
C ARG A 68 -3.76 6.05 -29.57
N ILE A 69 -5.04 5.97 -29.23
CA ILE A 69 -5.61 6.34 -27.93
C ILE A 69 -6.08 5.06 -27.25
N LEU A 70 -5.77 4.90 -25.96
CA LEU A 70 -6.13 3.75 -25.14
C LEU A 70 -7.27 4.09 -24.20
N LYS A 71 -8.08 3.08 -23.88
CA LYS A 71 -9.05 3.08 -22.79
C LYS A 71 -9.11 1.70 -22.14
N LEU A 72 -9.49 1.66 -20.87
CA LEU A 72 -9.88 0.40 -20.24
C LEU A 72 -11.30 0.05 -20.69
N THR A 73 -11.55 -1.23 -20.91
CA THR A 73 -12.92 -1.73 -20.98
C THR A 73 -13.55 -1.71 -19.58
N GLU A 74 -14.86 -1.90 -19.46
CA GLU A 74 -15.52 -2.02 -18.14
C GLU A 74 -14.86 -3.12 -17.27
N CYS A 75 -14.58 -4.29 -17.86
CA CYS A 75 -13.87 -5.37 -17.19
C CYS A 75 -12.43 -4.97 -16.81
N GLY A 76 -11.71 -4.32 -17.74
CA GLY A 76 -10.35 -3.89 -17.48
C GLY A 76 -10.24 -2.82 -16.40
N LYS A 77 -11.23 -1.92 -16.31
CA LYS A 77 -11.33 -0.91 -15.26
C LYS A 77 -11.55 -1.54 -13.90
N ALA A 78 -12.46 -2.51 -13.80
CA ALA A 78 -12.68 -3.26 -12.57
C ALA A 78 -11.40 -3.99 -12.10
N ILE A 79 -10.66 -4.60 -13.03
CA ILE A 79 -9.37 -5.25 -12.74
C ILE A 79 -8.34 -4.23 -12.26
N ALA A 80 -8.17 -3.12 -12.97
CA ALA A 80 -7.20 -2.08 -12.63
C ALA A 80 -7.47 -1.46 -11.26
N ILE A 81 -8.75 -1.23 -10.90
CA ILE A 81 -9.13 -0.76 -9.56
C ILE A 81 -8.70 -1.77 -8.49
N LYS A 82 -8.99 -3.06 -8.67
CA LYS A 82 -8.57 -4.11 -7.72
C LYS A 82 -7.04 -4.19 -7.61
N LEU A 83 -6.32 -4.02 -8.71
CA LEU A 83 -4.86 -3.98 -8.70
C LEU A 83 -4.32 -2.76 -7.94
N ARG A 84 -4.97 -1.59 -8.07
CA ARG A 84 -4.63 -0.38 -7.31
C ARG A 84 -4.84 -0.58 -5.81
N GLU A 85 -5.95 -1.17 -5.43
CA GLU A 85 -6.28 -1.50 -4.04
C GLU A 85 -5.27 -2.50 -3.48
N LEU A 86 -5.00 -3.58 -4.20
CA LEU A 86 -4.00 -4.57 -3.80
C LEU A 86 -2.61 -3.93 -3.66
N ARG A 87 -2.19 -3.08 -4.61
CA ARG A 87 -0.92 -2.34 -4.53
C ARG A 87 -0.84 -1.49 -3.25
N ARG A 88 -1.94 -0.82 -2.87
CA ARG A 88 -2.03 -0.05 -1.63
C ARG A 88 -1.92 -0.92 -0.38
N GLU A 89 -2.49 -2.13 -0.40
CA GLU A 89 -2.33 -3.08 0.71
C GLU A 89 -0.89 -3.60 0.81
N LEU A 90 -0.27 -3.94 -0.32
CA LEU A 90 1.10 -4.47 -0.39
C LEU A 90 2.18 -3.41 -0.13
N SER A 91 1.85 -2.12 -0.23
CA SER A 91 2.77 -1.02 0.11
C SER A 91 2.87 -0.73 1.61
N LYS A 92 1.97 -1.31 2.43
CA LYS A 92 1.96 -1.13 3.89
C LYS A 92 3.16 -1.82 4.54
N ASP A 93 3.59 -1.31 5.70
CA ASP A 93 4.61 -1.99 6.50
C ASP A 93 3.98 -3.14 7.28
N LEU A 94 3.84 -4.29 6.61
CA LEU A 94 3.19 -5.48 7.16
C LEU A 94 3.89 -6.01 8.42
N ILE A 95 5.21 -5.83 8.53
CA ILE A 95 6.00 -6.26 9.68
C ILE A 95 5.63 -5.39 10.89
N SER A 96 5.70 -4.07 10.73
CA SER A 96 5.33 -3.13 11.79
C SER A 96 3.86 -3.30 12.19
N ARG A 97 2.93 -3.47 11.25
CA ARG A 97 1.51 -3.72 11.55
C ARG A 97 1.30 -4.98 12.39
N LYS A 98 1.97 -6.10 12.05
CA LYS A 98 1.92 -7.33 12.85
C LYS A 98 2.45 -7.09 14.27
N LYS A 99 3.55 -6.35 14.40
CA LYS A 99 4.16 -6.02 15.70
C LYS A 99 3.23 -5.15 16.54
N LEU A 100 2.60 -4.12 15.96
CA LEU A 100 1.59 -3.30 16.65
C LEU A 100 0.39 -4.12 17.12
N ALA A 101 -0.08 -5.07 16.32
CA ALA A 101 -1.18 -5.95 16.71
C ALA A 101 -0.81 -6.79 17.95
N LEU A 102 0.43 -7.28 18.02
CA LEU A 102 0.95 -8.04 19.17
C LEU A 102 1.13 -7.15 20.41
N LEU A 103 1.69 -5.95 20.27
CA LEU A 103 1.81 -5.01 21.38
C LEU A 103 0.43 -4.65 21.95
N ARG A 104 -0.56 -4.44 21.07
CA ARG A 104 -1.95 -4.20 21.48
C ARG A 104 -2.56 -5.40 22.21
N SER A 105 -2.27 -6.63 21.82
CA SER A 105 -2.78 -7.80 22.55
C SER A 105 -2.16 -7.90 23.94
N PHE A 106 -0.85 -7.67 24.07
CA PHE A 106 -0.18 -7.64 25.38
C PHE A 106 -0.77 -6.59 26.31
N LEU A 107 -1.04 -5.37 25.81
CA LEU A 107 -1.68 -4.33 26.62
C LEU A 107 -3.06 -4.74 27.15
N LYS A 108 -3.86 -5.43 26.33
CA LYS A 108 -5.17 -5.96 26.75
C LYS A 108 -5.04 -7.12 27.75
N GLU A 109 -4.01 -7.95 27.61
CA GLU A 109 -3.76 -9.05 28.54
C GLU A 109 -3.32 -8.52 29.91
N TYR A 110 -2.42 -7.53 29.95
CA TYR A 110 -1.97 -6.90 31.19
C TYR A 110 -3.09 -6.17 31.94
N GLU A 111 -4.08 -5.63 31.23
CA GLU A 111 -5.26 -5.02 31.85
C GLU A 111 -6.11 -6.03 32.64
N LYS A 112 -6.12 -7.29 32.20
CA LYS A 112 -6.92 -8.36 32.84
C LYS A 112 -6.21 -8.99 34.04
N LEU A 113 -4.90 -8.79 34.18
CA LEU A 113 -4.14 -9.29 35.31
C LEU A 113 -4.38 -8.36 36.50
N ASP A 114 -4.66 -8.90 37.68
CA ASP A 114 -4.60 -8.13 38.93
C ASP A 114 -3.11 -7.81 39.18
N LEU A 115 -2.64 -6.67 38.65
CA LEU A 115 -1.24 -6.24 38.66
C LEU A 115 -0.74 -5.87 40.08
N LYS A 116 -1.44 -6.26 41.15
CA LYS A 116 -1.00 -6.05 42.52
C LYS A 116 0.38 -6.67 42.74
N GLY A 117 1.37 -5.80 42.92
CA GLY A 117 2.76 -6.17 43.18
C GLY A 117 3.62 -6.37 41.94
N ILE A 118 3.08 -6.19 40.73
CA ILE A 118 3.87 -6.17 39.49
C ILE A 118 4.32 -4.74 39.23
N ASP A 119 5.63 -4.55 39.05
CA ASP A 119 6.20 -3.27 38.64
C ASP A 119 5.69 -2.92 37.23
N THR A 120 4.81 -1.93 37.18
CA THR A 120 4.22 -1.36 35.97
C THR A 120 5.29 -0.75 35.07
N VAL A 121 6.37 -0.20 35.62
CA VAL A 121 7.50 0.32 34.84
C VAL A 121 8.17 -0.83 34.10
N PHE A 122 8.42 -1.96 34.77
CA PHE A 122 9.02 -3.14 34.15
C PHE A 122 8.14 -3.73 33.02
N THR A 123 6.82 -3.60 33.16
CA THR A 123 5.85 -4.12 32.18
C THR A 123 5.69 -3.21 30.97
N TYR A 124 5.53 -1.91 31.20
CA TYR A 124 5.12 -0.95 30.16
C TYR A 124 6.29 -0.18 29.53
N ALA A 125 7.43 -0.02 30.22
CA ALA A 125 8.58 0.69 29.65
C ALA A 125 9.19 0.02 28.40
N PRO A 126 9.32 -1.32 28.32
CA PRO A 126 9.80 -1.97 27.09
C PRO A 126 8.86 -1.73 25.91
N ILE A 127 7.54 -1.73 26.14
CA ILE A 127 6.53 -1.43 25.12
C ILE A 127 6.66 0.02 24.66
N LYS A 128 6.85 0.96 25.60
CA LYS A 128 7.07 2.38 25.29
C LYS A 128 8.26 2.55 24.35
N VAL A 129 9.43 2.02 24.71
CA VAL A 129 10.66 2.13 23.90
C VAL A 129 10.46 1.57 22.50
N GLU A 130 9.77 0.43 22.40
CA GLU A 130 9.47 -0.17 21.11
C GLU A 130 8.55 0.71 20.26
N LEU A 131 7.47 1.24 20.84
CA LEU A 131 6.55 2.15 20.14
C LEU A 131 7.25 3.44 19.69
N GLU A 132 8.20 3.99 20.47
CA GLU A 132 9.00 5.17 20.08
C GLU A 132 9.86 4.85 18.84
N SER A 133 10.53 3.69 18.85
CA SER A 133 11.30 3.20 17.70
C SER A 133 10.43 3.00 16.46
N MET A 134 9.20 2.50 16.64
CA MET A 134 8.28 2.27 15.54
C MET A 134 7.71 3.57 14.96
N ILE A 135 7.31 4.52 15.80
CA ILE A 135 6.74 5.80 15.36
C ILE A 135 7.73 6.54 14.44
N SER A 136 8.99 6.64 14.85
CA SER A 136 10.04 7.30 14.05
C SER A 136 10.27 6.63 12.68
N LYS A 137 10.09 5.31 12.58
CA LYS A 137 10.22 4.56 11.32
C LYS A 137 9.00 4.66 10.42
N LEU A 138 7.81 4.84 10.99
CA LEU A 138 6.53 4.75 10.28
C LEU A 138 6.03 6.08 9.72
N GLU A 139 6.56 7.21 10.18
CA GLU A 139 5.99 8.55 9.98
C GLU A 139 5.66 8.87 8.51
N ASP A 140 6.53 8.47 7.57
CA ASP A 140 6.31 8.67 6.12
C ASP A 140 6.00 7.38 5.35
N ARG A 141 6.05 6.22 5.99
CA ARG A 141 5.94 4.90 5.33
C ARG A 141 4.55 4.31 5.40
N ASP A 142 3.89 4.46 6.54
CA ASP A 142 2.56 3.91 6.78
C ASP A 142 1.84 4.76 7.83
N THR A 143 1.18 5.82 7.37
CA THR A 143 0.53 6.82 8.22
C THR A 143 -0.55 6.23 9.12
N GLU A 144 -1.27 5.21 8.63
CA GLU A 144 -2.28 4.49 9.42
C GLU A 144 -1.62 3.72 10.57
N ALA A 145 -0.53 2.99 10.30
CA ALA A 145 0.22 2.28 11.35
C ALA A 145 0.89 3.26 12.33
N CYS A 146 1.42 4.38 11.85
CA CYS A 146 1.99 5.44 12.71
C CYS A 146 0.93 6.01 13.67
N THR A 147 -0.29 6.25 13.16
CA THR A 147 -1.40 6.73 13.98
C THR A 147 -1.77 5.73 15.07
N LEU A 148 -1.86 4.45 14.73
CA LEU A 148 -2.12 3.39 15.71
C LEU A 148 -1.00 3.31 16.76
N ALA A 149 0.27 3.40 16.35
CA ALA A 149 1.40 3.39 17.27
C ALA A 149 1.35 4.57 18.25
N LYS A 150 1.02 5.78 17.77
CA LYS A 150 0.82 6.98 18.61
C LYS A 150 -0.35 6.82 19.58
N GLN A 151 -1.42 6.12 19.20
CA GLN A 151 -2.54 5.82 20.10
C GLN A 151 -2.12 4.85 21.22
N LEU A 152 -1.46 3.75 20.88
CA LEU A 152 -0.97 2.78 21.87
C LEU A 152 0.07 3.43 22.80
N MET A 153 0.90 4.34 22.28
CA MET A 153 1.85 5.09 23.09
C MET A 153 1.16 5.86 24.21
N ARG A 154 0.10 6.62 23.89
CA ARG A 154 -0.66 7.38 24.88
C ARG A 154 -1.25 6.48 25.95
N GLU A 155 -1.80 5.34 25.55
CA GLU A 155 -2.35 4.34 26.47
C GLU A 155 -1.28 3.81 27.44
N VAL A 156 -0.07 3.52 26.93
CA VAL A 156 1.08 3.08 27.73
C VAL A 156 1.53 4.17 28.70
N GLU A 157 1.62 5.42 28.25
CA GLU A 157 2.01 6.55 29.09
C GLU A 157 1.00 6.83 30.21
N ASP A 158 -0.29 6.76 29.91
CA ASP A 158 -1.35 6.92 30.91
C ASP A 158 -1.29 5.84 31.99
N ARG A 159 -0.92 4.61 31.63
CA ARG A 159 -0.73 3.50 32.57
C ARG A 159 0.51 3.69 33.44
N LEU A 160 1.61 4.14 32.87
CA LEU A 160 2.85 4.46 33.60
C LEU A 160 2.68 5.63 34.58
N ARG A 161 1.74 6.56 34.33
CA ARG A 161 1.44 7.67 35.25
C ARG A 161 0.53 7.29 36.42
N LYS A 162 -0.24 6.20 36.28
CA LYS A 162 -1.23 5.73 37.27
C LYS A 162 -0.66 4.72 38.28
N SER A 163 0.59 4.32 38.09
CA SER A 163 1.36 3.46 39.00
C SER A 163 2.26 4.24 39.93
#